data_AF-A0A3D1R0J5-F1
#
_entry.id   AF-A0A3D1R0J5-F1
#
_cell.length_a   1.000
_cell.length_b   1.000
_cell.length_c   1.000
_cell.angle_alpha   90.00
_cell.angle_beta   90.00
_cell.angle_gamma   90.00
#
_symmetry.space_group_name_H-M   'P 1'
#
loop_
_entity.id
_entity.type
_entity.pdbx_description
1 polymer ?
#
loop_
_entity_poly.entity_id
_entity_poly.type
_entity_poly.pdbx_seq_one_letter_code
_entity_poly.pdbx_strand_id
1 'polypeptide(L)'
;AQLALGPHDERVFLDADLMVVSPGVPLALPAIQAAKRAGVRVVGEVELASRFLSGKLVGVTGTNGKSTVTALTGCLCESGGGRTFAGGNLGRPLSEAALCGGDFDYVVCELSSFQLEGIETMRPRVACITNLTPDHIDRYPSHEAYGLAKK
;
A
#
# COMPACT_ATOMS: atom_id res chain seq x y z
N ALA A 1 15.03 7.74 18.23
CA ALA A 1 13.59 7.78 17.90
C ALA A 1 12.80 7.97 19.19
N GLN A 2 11.75 8.79 19.16
CA GLN A 2 10.80 8.93 20.27
C GLN A 2 9.70 7.90 20.09
N LEU A 3 9.35 7.16 21.15
CA LEU A 3 8.25 6.20 21.16
C LEU A 3 7.08 6.76 21.96
N ALA A 4 5.91 6.86 21.33
CA ALA A 4 4.66 7.24 21.97
C ALA A 4 3.69 6.04 21.91
N LEU A 5 3.08 5.68 23.03
CA LEU A 5 2.16 4.55 23.18
C LEU A 5 0.86 5.01 23.85
N GLY A 6 -0.23 4.28 23.62
CA GLY A 6 -1.55 4.63 24.14
C GLY A 6 -2.33 5.54 23.18
N PRO A 7 -3.15 6.48 23.68
CA PRO A 7 -3.92 7.38 22.83
C PRO A 7 -3.04 8.21 21.89
N HIS A 8 -3.60 8.54 20.73
CA HIS A 8 -2.99 9.38 19.72
C HIS A 8 -2.86 10.83 20.22
N ASP A 9 -1.65 11.25 20.61
CA ASP A 9 -1.35 12.66 20.93
C ASP A 9 -1.15 13.45 19.63
N GLU A 10 -2.07 14.37 19.34
CA GLU A 10 -2.06 15.16 18.11
C GLU A 10 -0.75 15.94 17.91
N ARG A 11 -0.11 16.37 19.00
CA ARG A 11 1.14 17.15 18.94
C ARG A 11 2.27 16.38 18.25
N VAL A 12 2.33 15.06 18.46
CA VAL A 12 3.34 14.20 17.84
C VAL A 12 3.18 14.16 16.32
N PHE A 13 1.97 14.35 15.81
CA PHE A 13 1.69 14.31 14.39
C PHE A 13 1.87 15.65 13.70
N LEU A 14 1.55 16.75 14.38
CA LEU A 14 1.58 18.11 13.81
C LEU A 14 3.00 18.58 13.51
N ASP A 15 3.99 18.07 14.23
CA ASP A 15 5.41 18.42 14.04
C ASP A 15 6.13 17.55 13.00
N ALA A 16 5.44 16.58 12.37
CA ALA A 16 6.06 15.65 11.42
C ALA A 16 6.07 16.19 9.98
N ASP A 17 7.16 15.96 9.24
CA ASP A 17 7.21 16.25 7.79
C ASP A 17 6.42 15.22 6.96
N LEU A 18 6.39 13.96 7.43
CA LEU A 18 5.76 12.83 6.77
C LEU A 18 5.19 11.86 7.80
N MET A 19 3.93 11.50 7.63
CA MET A 19 3.27 10.43 8.37
C MET A 19 3.06 9.23 7.46
N VAL A 20 3.52 8.05 7.92
CA VAL A 20 3.33 6.77 7.24
C VAL A 20 2.30 5.97 8.03
N VAL A 21 1.10 5.83 7.47
CA VAL A 21 -0.04 5.25 8.18
C VAL A 21 -0.15 3.76 7.86
N SER A 22 -0.34 2.95 8.89
CA SER A 22 -0.64 1.54 8.74
C SER A 22 -1.98 1.35 8.04
N PRO A 23 -2.13 0.39 7.10
CA PRO A 23 -3.38 0.18 6.37
C PRO A 23 -4.62 -0.05 7.25
N GLY A 24 -4.43 -0.68 8.42
CA GLY A 24 -5.52 -0.92 9.36
C GLY A 24 -6.08 0.35 10.02
N VAL A 25 -5.32 1.46 10.00
CA VAL A 25 -5.72 2.72 10.64
C VAL A 25 -6.56 3.55 9.65
N PRO A 26 -7.79 3.94 10.00
CA PRO A 26 -8.60 4.80 9.13
C PRO A 26 -7.97 6.16 8.89
N LEU A 27 -7.74 6.52 7.62
CA LEU A 27 -7.27 7.86 7.27
C LEU A 27 -8.26 8.95 7.70
N ALA A 28 -9.54 8.59 7.89
CA ALA A 28 -10.60 9.48 8.37
C ALA A 28 -10.50 9.82 9.87
N LEU A 29 -9.57 9.23 10.63
CA LEU A 29 -9.41 9.54 12.06
C LEU A 29 -9.15 11.04 12.28
N PRO A 30 -9.77 11.67 13.30
CA PRO A 30 -9.64 13.11 13.55
C PRO A 30 -8.20 13.59 13.63
N ALA A 31 -7.32 12.86 14.32
CA ALA A 31 -5.91 13.21 14.46
C ALA A 31 -5.14 13.21 13.12
N ILE A 32 -5.42 12.24 12.25
CA ILE A 32 -4.80 12.16 10.90
C ILE A 32 -5.32 13.30 10.03
N GLN A 33 -6.61 13.59 10.09
CA GLN A 33 -7.22 14.70 9.37
C GLN A 33 -6.71 16.06 9.85
N ALA A 34 -6.45 16.21 11.16
CA ALA A 34 -5.83 17.40 11.73
C ALA A 34 -4.40 17.59 11.19
N ALA A 35 -3.59 16.53 11.16
CA ALA A 35 -2.25 16.57 10.57
C ALA A 35 -2.28 16.94 9.08
N LYS A 36 -3.17 16.33 8.28
CA LYS A 36 -3.36 16.69 6.87
C LYS A 36 -3.70 18.17 6.69
N ARG A 37 -4.62 18.71 7.50
CA ARG A 37 -5.00 20.14 7.48
C ARG A 37 -3.86 21.07 7.87
N ALA A 38 -2.95 20.60 8.72
CA ALA A 38 -1.74 21.33 9.11
C ALA A 38 -0.62 21.26 8.05
N GLY A 39 -0.84 20.58 6.93
CA GLY A 39 0.13 20.47 5.84
C GLY A 39 1.08 19.27 5.95
N VAL A 40 0.89 18.40 6.94
CA VAL A 40 1.67 17.17 7.08
C VAL A 40 1.32 16.22 5.94
N ARG A 41 2.34 15.72 5.23
CA ARG A 41 2.14 14.73 4.17
C ARG A 41 1.78 13.39 4.81
N VAL A 42 0.70 12.75 4.36
CA VAL A 42 0.22 11.48 4.94
C VAL A 42 0.09 10.44 3.86
N VAL A 43 0.87 9.37 3.96
CA VAL A 43 0.95 8.29 2.96
C VAL A 43 0.88 6.91 3.59
N GLY A 44 0.66 5.87 2.78
CA GLY A 44 0.79 4.49 3.20
C GLY A 44 2.22 3.96 3.10
N GLU A 45 2.46 2.80 3.72
CA GLU A 45 3.74 2.09 3.64
C GLU A 45 4.14 1.76 2.19
N VAL A 46 3.20 1.31 1.35
CA VAL A 46 3.47 0.96 -0.06
C VAL A 46 3.87 2.17 -0.91
N GLU A 47 3.27 3.33 -0.63
CA GLU A 47 3.62 4.59 -1.29
C GLU A 47 5.04 5.01 -0.94
N LEU A 48 5.41 4.95 0.35
CA LEU A 48 6.78 5.24 0.77
C LEU A 48 7.77 4.26 0.16
N ALA A 49 7.51 2.95 0.29
CA ALA A 49 8.39 1.89 -0.20
C ALA A 49 8.66 2.02 -1.71
N SER A 50 7.63 2.33 -2.50
CA SER A 50 7.74 2.45 -3.95
C SER A 50 8.75 3.49 -4.43
N ARG A 51 9.07 4.50 -3.60
CA ARG A 51 10.06 5.55 -3.90
C ARG A 51 11.49 5.03 -3.94
N PHE A 52 11.73 3.84 -3.36
CA PHE A 52 13.05 3.24 -3.22
C PHE A 52 13.22 1.98 -4.08
N LEU A 53 12.27 1.70 -4.98
CA LEU A 53 12.30 0.52 -5.84
C LEU A 53 12.67 0.88 -7.27
N SER A 54 13.53 0.07 -7.89
CA SER A 54 13.73 0.03 -9.34
C SER A 54 12.89 -1.09 -9.96
N GLY A 55 12.84 -1.12 -11.28
CA GLY A 55 12.16 -2.19 -12.03
C GLY A 55 10.70 -1.92 -12.36
N LYS A 56 10.05 -2.96 -12.89
CA LYS A 56 8.66 -2.90 -13.33
C LYS A 56 7.74 -3.30 -12.18
N LEU A 57 7.08 -2.31 -11.59
CA LEU A 57 6.04 -2.52 -10.60
C LEU A 57 4.76 -3.07 -11.25
N VAL A 58 4.26 -4.20 -10.75
CA VAL A 58 3.00 -4.84 -11.11
C VAL A 58 2.09 -4.81 -9.88
N GLY A 59 0.97 -4.09 -9.94
CA GLY A 59 0.01 -4.00 -8.85
C GLY A 59 -1.15 -4.99 -9.04
N VAL A 60 -1.47 -5.78 -8.02
CA VAL A 60 -2.60 -6.72 -8.03
C VAL A 60 -3.53 -6.39 -6.88
N THR A 61 -4.76 -5.99 -7.19
CA THR A 61 -5.83 -5.77 -6.21
C THR A 61 -7.12 -6.48 -6.64
N GLY A 62 -8.19 -6.31 -5.85
CA GLY A 62 -9.48 -6.94 -6.03
C GLY A 62 -10.05 -7.48 -4.71
N THR A 63 -11.23 -8.09 -4.76
CA THR A 63 -11.82 -8.74 -3.59
C THR A 63 -11.16 -10.09 -3.34
N ASN A 64 -11.18 -10.99 -4.33
CA ASN A 64 -10.67 -12.36 -4.20
C ASN A 64 -9.59 -12.70 -5.23
N GLY A 65 -8.77 -13.72 -4.95
CA GLY A 65 -7.77 -14.24 -5.88
C GLY A 65 -6.48 -13.40 -6.02
N LYS A 66 -6.37 -12.29 -5.28
CA LYS A 66 -5.19 -11.42 -5.28
C LYS A 66 -3.89 -12.19 -5.01
N SER A 67 -3.89 -13.03 -3.98
CA SER A 67 -2.68 -13.73 -3.53
C SER A 67 -2.22 -14.78 -4.53
N THR A 68 -3.15 -15.54 -5.10
CA THR A 68 -2.86 -16.51 -6.16
C THR A 68 -2.29 -15.81 -7.40
N VAL A 69 -2.90 -14.71 -7.85
CA VAL A 69 -2.43 -13.95 -9.02
C VAL A 69 -1.07 -13.31 -8.76
N THR A 70 -0.85 -12.76 -7.56
CA THR A 70 0.44 -12.17 -7.16
C THR A 70 1.54 -13.23 -7.16
N ALA A 71 1.31 -14.35 -6.50
CA ALA A 71 2.28 -15.45 -6.43
C ALA A 71 2.57 -16.04 -7.82
N LEU A 72 1.54 -16.32 -8.61
CA LEU A 72 1.70 -16.87 -9.97
C LEU A 72 2.48 -15.90 -10.87
N THR A 73 2.16 -14.60 -10.82
CA THR A 73 2.87 -13.57 -11.60
C THR A 73 4.34 -13.48 -11.16
N GLY A 74 4.61 -13.53 -9.85
CA GLY A 74 5.96 -13.60 -9.30
C GLY A 74 6.75 -14.79 -9.86
N CYS A 75 6.19 -15.99 -9.77
CA CYS A 75 6.82 -17.21 -10.29
C CYS A 75 7.11 -17.13 -11.80
N LEU A 76 6.22 -16.53 -12.60
CA LEU A 76 6.42 -16.36 -14.04
C LEU A 76 7.55 -15.37 -14.34
N CYS A 77 7.63 -14.25 -13.61
CA CYS A 77 8.71 -13.28 -13.73
C CYS A 77 10.08 -13.89 -13.36
N GLU A 78 10.14 -14.67 -12.28
CA GLU A 78 11.35 -15.40 -11.87
C GLU A 78 11.75 -16.46 -12.89
N SER A 79 10.79 -17.24 -13.40
CA SER A 79 11.04 -18.26 -14.44
C SER A 79 11.54 -17.65 -15.75
N GLY A 80 11.19 -16.39 -16.01
CA GLY A 80 11.72 -15.59 -17.12
C GLY A 80 13.14 -15.06 -16.90
N GLY A 81 13.78 -15.38 -15.77
CA GLY A 81 15.14 -14.97 -15.43
C GLY A 81 15.29 -13.60 -14.78
N GLY A 82 14.18 -12.92 -14.45
CA GLY A 82 14.20 -11.62 -13.79
C GLY A 82 14.32 -11.74 -12.27
N ARG A 83 15.17 -10.92 -11.65
CA ARG A 83 15.20 -10.76 -10.21
C ARG A 83 13.86 -10.15 -9.76
N THR A 84 13.07 -10.91 -9.04
CA THR A 84 11.68 -10.56 -8.74
C THR A 84 11.44 -10.44 -7.25
N PHE A 85 10.65 -9.46 -6.87
CA PHE A 85 9.99 -9.41 -5.57
C PHE A 85 8.51 -9.72 -5.76
N ALA A 86 7.94 -10.61 -4.95
CA ALA A 86 6.50 -10.82 -4.84
C ALA A 86 6.07 -10.62 -3.38
N GLY A 87 5.20 -9.66 -3.11
CA GLY A 87 4.79 -9.31 -1.74
C GLY A 87 3.80 -8.15 -1.67
N GLY A 88 3.87 -7.33 -0.63
CA GLY A 88 2.94 -6.23 -0.36
C GLY A 88 1.95 -6.62 0.74
N ASN A 89 0.66 -6.72 0.40
CA ASN A 89 -0.37 -7.26 1.30
C ASN A 89 -0.24 -8.79 1.51
N LEU A 90 0.55 -9.47 0.68
CA LEU A 90 0.84 -10.89 0.78
C LEU A 90 2.24 -11.12 1.37
N GLY A 91 2.31 -11.78 2.52
CA GLY A 91 3.58 -12.23 3.10
C GLY A 91 4.49 -11.07 3.52
N ARG A 92 5.42 -10.69 2.66
CA ARG A 92 6.47 -9.70 2.95
C ARG A 92 5.97 -8.29 2.60
N PRO A 93 6.12 -7.29 3.49
CA PRO A 93 5.73 -5.92 3.19
C PRO A 93 6.60 -5.34 2.05
N LEU A 94 6.08 -4.36 1.32
CA LEU A 94 6.79 -3.80 0.16
C LEU A 94 8.10 -3.10 0.57
N SER A 95 8.12 -2.50 1.75
CA SER A 95 9.30 -1.90 2.37
C SER A 95 10.45 -2.88 2.57
N GLU A 96 10.17 -4.18 2.70
CA GLU A 96 11.23 -5.18 2.78
C GLU A 96 12.01 -5.25 1.46
N ALA A 97 11.35 -5.11 0.31
CA ALA A 97 12.03 -5.02 -0.99
C ALA A 97 12.98 -3.82 -1.03
N ALA A 98 12.54 -2.66 -0.52
CA ALA A 98 13.35 -1.46 -0.44
C ALA A 98 14.58 -1.66 0.48
N LEU A 99 14.39 -2.31 1.62
CA LEU A 99 15.48 -2.63 2.56
C LEU A 99 16.45 -3.68 2.00
N CYS A 100 15.99 -4.57 1.13
CA CYS A 100 16.84 -5.54 0.41
C CYS A 100 17.56 -4.96 -0.82
N GLY A 101 17.82 -3.65 -0.81
CA GLY A 101 18.55 -2.93 -1.84
C GLY A 101 17.68 -2.31 -2.93
N GLY A 102 16.38 -2.64 -2.98
CA GLY A 102 15.42 -2.03 -3.90
C GLY A 102 15.61 -2.35 -5.38
N ASP A 103 16.65 -3.10 -5.73
CA ASP A 103 17.01 -3.38 -7.13
C ASP A 103 16.40 -4.69 -7.64
N PHE A 104 15.33 -4.58 -8.41
CA PHE A 104 14.59 -5.71 -8.97
C PHE A 104 14.27 -5.44 -10.44
N ASP A 105 14.15 -6.50 -11.24
CA ASP A 105 13.60 -6.40 -12.60
C ASP A 105 12.07 -6.25 -12.53
N TYR A 106 11.44 -6.98 -11.61
CA TYR A 106 9.99 -7.03 -11.40
C TYR A 106 9.65 -6.93 -9.92
N VAL A 107 8.66 -6.10 -9.60
CA VAL A 107 8.07 -6.01 -8.26
C VAL A 107 6.59 -6.29 -8.40
N VAL A 108 6.15 -7.48 -8.00
CA VAL A 108 4.75 -7.89 -8.00
C VAL A 108 4.18 -7.62 -6.62
N CYS A 109 3.32 -6.61 -6.54
CA CYS A 109 2.77 -6.10 -5.30
C CYS A 109 1.28 -6.40 -5.19
N GLU A 110 0.90 -7.25 -4.25
CA GLU A 110 -0.48 -7.36 -3.79
C GLU A 110 -0.87 -6.10 -3.02
N LEU A 111 -2.00 -5.49 -3.38
CA LEU A 111 -2.51 -4.26 -2.80
C LEU A 111 -3.92 -4.46 -2.25
N SER A 112 -4.12 -4.20 -0.96
CA SER A 112 -5.46 -4.08 -0.36
C SER A 112 -6.09 -2.73 -0.72
N SER A 113 -7.41 -2.59 -0.57
CA SER A 113 -8.06 -1.29 -0.78
C SER A 113 -7.60 -0.25 0.26
N PHE A 114 -7.32 -0.68 1.49
CA PHE A 114 -6.83 0.22 2.54
C PHE A 114 -5.43 0.79 2.24
N GLN A 115 -4.55 -0.01 1.63
CA GLN A 115 -3.23 0.48 1.20
C GLN A 115 -3.34 1.50 0.07
N LEU A 116 -4.28 1.29 -0.86
CA LEU A 116 -4.48 2.18 -2.02
C LEU A 116 -5.01 3.57 -1.61
N GLU A 117 -5.73 3.70 -0.48
CA GLU A 117 -6.16 5.00 0.07
C GLU A 117 -4.99 5.95 0.39
N GLY A 118 -3.80 5.40 0.65
CA GLY A 118 -2.60 6.14 1.05
C GLY A 118 -1.61 6.41 -0.09
N ILE A 119 -2.00 6.21 -1.35
CA ILE A 119 -1.13 6.40 -2.52
C ILE A 119 -1.25 7.82 -3.06
N GLU A 120 -0.09 8.40 -3.41
CA GLU A 120 -0.02 9.70 -4.09
C GLU A 120 0.69 9.55 -5.44
N THR A 121 1.89 8.95 -5.43
CA THR A 121 2.81 8.92 -6.57
C THR A 121 3.17 7.51 -7.04
N MET A 122 2.90 6.47 -6.25
CA MET A 122 3.07 5.08 -6.67
C MET A 122 2.23 4.80 -7.92
N ARG A 123 2.88 4.41 -9.02
CA ARG A 123 2.23 4.11 -10.30
C ARG A 123 2.77 2.77 -10.83
N PRO A 124 2.02 1.68 -10.66
CA PRO A 124 2.36 0.41 -11.29
C PRO A 124 2.45 0.55 -12.80
N ARG A 125 3.45 -0.11 -13.41
CA ARG A 125 3.56 -0.23 -14.87
C ARG A 125 2.42 -1.07 -15.43
N VAL A 126 1.97 -2.07 -14.65
CA VAL A 126 0.81 -2.91 -14.93
C VAL A 126 -0.03 -2.97 -13.67
N ALA A 127 -1.34 -2.81 -13.78
CA ALA A 127 -2.28 -2.95 -12.68
C ALA A 127 -3.38 -3.96 -13.04
N CYS A 128 -3.75 -4.81 -12.09
CA CYS A 128 -4.81 -5.80 -12.24
C CYS A 128 -5.80 -5.66 -11.08
N ILE A 129 -7.08 -5.54 -11.41
CA ILE A 129 -8.19 -5.71 -10.47
C ILE A 129 -8.80 -7.08 -10.79
N THR A 130 -8.63 -8.07 -9.92
CA THR A 130 -9.04 -9.45 -10.18
C THR A 130 -10.56 -9.61 -10.29
N ASN A 131 -11.28 -9.01 -9.35
CA ASN A 131 -12.74 -8.93 -9.31
C ASN A 131 -13.16 -7.87 -8.28
N LEU A 132 -14.41 -7.41 -8.39
CA LEU A 132 -15.07 -6.54 -7.43
C LEU A 132 -16.39 -7.19 -7.02
N THR A 133 -16.41 -7.69 -5.78
CA THR A 133 -17.62 -8.17 -5.11
C THR A 133 -17.78 -7.45 -3.77
N PRO A 134 -19.02 -7.30 -3.24
CA PRO A 134 -19.25 -6.65 -1.96
C PRO A 134 -18.40 -7.23 -0.83
N ASP A 135 -17.65 -6.37 -0.16
CA ASP A 135 -16.75 -6.68 0.94
C ASP A 135 -16.41 -5.38 1.71
N HIS A 136 -15.90 -5.49 2.94
CA HIS A 136 -15.43 -4.36 3.76
C HIS A 136 -16.42 -3.17 3.93
N ILE A 137 -17.72 -3.44 4.05
CA ILE A 137 -18.77 -2.42 4.21
C ILE A 137 -18.68 -1.71 5.58
N ASP A 138 -17.95 -2.29 6.53
CA ASP A 138 -17.58 -1.66 7.80
C ASP A 138 -16.59 -0.48 7.61
N ARG A 139 -15.76 -0.52 6.56
CA ARG A 139 -14.80 0.53 6.22
C ARG A 139 -15.31 1.49 5.15
N TYR A 140 -16.15 1.03 4.24
CA TYR A 140 -16.63 1.82 3.11
C TYR A 140 -18.14 2.04 3.18
N PRO A 141 -18.62 3.28 2.90
CA PRO A 141 -20.05 3.59 2.97
C PRO A 141 -20.87 2.90 1.88
N SER A 142 -20.23 2.38 0.83
CA SER A 142 -20.89 1.66 -0.26
C SER A 142 -19.91 0.74 -0.99
N HIS A 143 -20.46 -0.23 -1.74
CA HIS A 143 -19.68 -1.07 -2.66
C HIS A 143 -19.00 -0.23 -3.76
N GLU A 144 -19.62 0.87 -4.18
CA GLU A 144 -19.01 1.80 -5.13
C GLU A 144 -17.78 2.49 -4.53
N ALA A 145 -17.85 2.98 -3.29
CA ALA A 145 -16.72 3.58 -2.60
C ALA A 145 -15.56 2.58 -2.43
N TYR A 146 -15.87 1.32 -2.12
CA TYR A 146 -14.89 0.23 -2.10
C TYR A 146 -14.22 0.01 -3.46
N GLY A 147 -15.00 -0.01 -4.55
CA GLY A 147 -14.48 -0.15 -5.90
C GLY A 147 -13.63 1.05 -6.34
N LEU A 148 -14.01 2.28 -5.96
CA LEU A 148 -13.25 3.49 -6.22
C LEU A 148 -11.91 3.51 -5.50
N ALA A 149 -11.83 2.99 -4.28
CA ALA A 149 -10.56 2.85 -3.56
C ALA A 149 -9.55 1.92 -4.26
N LYS A 150 -9.97 1.14 -5.27
CA LYS A 150 -9.12 0.23 -6.04
C LYS A 150 -8.69 0.75 -7.41
N LYS A 151 -9.16 1.94 -7.82
CA LYS A 151 -8.83 2.60 -9.10
C LYS A 151 -7.72 3.62 -8.91
#